data_AF-A0A6J7GRN9-F1
#
_entry.id   AF-A0A6J7GRN9-F1
#
_cell.length_a   1.000
_cell.length_b   1.000
_cell.length_c   1.000
_cell.angle_alpha   90.00
_cell.angle_beta   90.00
_cell.angle_gamma   90.00
#
_symmetry.space_group_name_H-M   'P 1'
#
loop_
_entity.id
_entity.type
_entity.pdbx_description
1 polymer ?
#
loop_
_entity_poly.entity_id
_entity_poly.type
_entity_poly.pdbx_seq_one_letter_code
_entity_poly.pdbx_strand_id
1 'polypeptide(L)'
;MISAVGRCPWPIGLRLPNIVSQDRLKLCSDIERENLQRVIPEVQPALIVVTSRTFDSKFRVETLGSHGLENVNQLASDTLDKYAADGRNVLIVEPIPETNDFDSRVCVLDASTAAERQLCAFEISMEPTKFELFEREMDAQRNNVLTLNIDSWVCPRAPICDPTGNGAIVWSDGNHMAPGYARTLGQRLADFLKATQFLEASGQ
;
A
#
# COMPACT_ATOMS: atom_id res chain seq x y z
N MET A 1 -16.44 6.22 0.17
CA MET A 1 -16.23 5.94 1.61
C MET A 1 -14.83 5.36 1.75
N ILE A 2 -14.05 5.78 2.76
CA ILE A 2 -12.76 5.15 3.11
C ILE A 2 -13.01 4.36 4.38
N SER A 3 -12.74 3.05 4.37
CA SER A 3 -12.85 2.18 5.54
C SER A 3 -11.56 1.39 5.68
N ALA A 4 -10.59 2.01 6.33
CA ALA A 4 -9.25 1.48 6.57
C ALA A 4 -8.74 1.99 7.92
N VAL A 5 -7.94 1.18 8.60
CA VAL A 5 -7.23 1.58 9.82
C VAL A 5 -5.77 1.23 9.72
N GLY A 6 -4.92 2.18 10.14
CA GLY A 6 -3.49 1.99 10.16
C GLY A 6 -3.09 0.76 10.96
N ARG A 7 -2.10 0.04 10.45
CA ARG A 7 -1.55 -1.22 11.01
C ARG A 7 -2.47 -2.44 10.89
N CYS A 8 -3.59 -2.38 10.17
CA CYS A 8 -4.35 -3.56 9.78
C CYS A 8 -4.05 -3.88 8.31
N PRO A 9 -3.35 -5.00 8.00
CA PRO A 9 -3.16 -5.44 6.62
C PRO A 9 -4.49 -5.65 5.90
N TRP A 10 -4.52 -5.48 4.58
CA TRP A 10 -5.73 -5.70 3.80
C TRP A 10 -6.14 -7.17 3.66
N PRO A 11 -5.23 -8.17 3.64
CA PRO A 11 -5.63 -9.57 3.64
C PRO A 11 -6.27 -9.96 4.96
N ILE A 12 -7.44 -10.58 4.88
CA ILE A 12 -8.22 -10.99 6.05
C ILE A 12 -7.48 -12.09 6.79
N GLY A 13 -7.38 -11.95 8.11
CA GLY A 13 -6.69 -12.92 8.96
C GLY A 13 -5.17 -12.74 9.01
N LEU A 14 -4.65 -11.64 8.46
CA LEU A 14 -3.26 -11.24 8.61
C LEU A 14 -3.08 -10.11 9.62
N ARG A 15 -1.91 -10.03 10.28
CA ARG A 15 -1.56 -8.91 11.18
C ARG A 15 -0.07 -8.60 11.18
N LEU A 16 0.28 -7.43 11.70
CA LEU A 16 1.67 -7.10 12.04
C LEU A 16 2.04 -7.72 13.41
N PRO A 17 3.22 -8.34 13.56
CA PRO A 17 3.66 -9.05 14.77
C PRO A 17 3.87 -8.11 15.96
N ASN A 18 4.14 -6.82 15.70
CA ASN A 18 4.25 -5.81 16.73
C ASN A 18 2.88 -5.38 17.30
N ILE A 19 1.76 -5.92 16.80
CA ILE A 19 0.43 -5.74 17.35
C ILE A 19 0.13 -6.88 18.31
N VAL A 20 0.38 -6.64 19.60
CA VAL A 20 0.11 -7.59 20.69
C VAL A 20 -1.15 -7.23 21.49
N SER A 21 -1.71 -6.02 21.28
CA SER A 21 -2.92 -5.57 21.96
C SER A 21 -4.16 -6.28 21.41
N GLN A 22 -4.92 -6.91 22.30
CA GLN A 22 -6.18 -7.58 21.94
C GLN A 22 -7.20 -6.60 21.36
N ASP A 23 -7.28 -5.36 21.89
CA ASP A 23 -8.16 -4.33 21.35
C ASP A 23 -7.80 -3.97 19.90
N ARG A 24 -6.50 -3.95 19.57
CA ARG A 24 -6.05 -3.67 18.20
C ARG A 24 -6.32 -4.84 17.26
N LEU A 25 -6.11 -6.08 17.71
CA LEU A 25 -6.45 -7.27 16.93
C LEU A 25 -7.96 -7.30 16.64
N LYS A 26 -8.78 -7.05 17.68
CA LYS A 26 -10.23 -6.94 17.56
C LYS A 26 -10.62 -5.83 16.58
N LEU A 27 -9.98 -4.66 16.63
CA LEU A 27 -10.24 -3.56 15.70
C LEU A 27 -10.00 -3.96 14.24
N CYS A 28 -8.91 -4.66 13.93
CA CYS A 28 -8.66 -5.12 12.57
C CYS A 28 -9.75 -6.10 12.10
N SER A 29 -10.10 -7.10 12.92
CA SER A 29 -11.17 -8.04 12.59
C SER A 29 -12.56 -7.39 12.50
N ASP A 30 -12.82 -6.35 13.30
CA ASP A 30 -14.08 -5.60 13.23
C ASP A 30 -14.21 -4.84 11.91
N ILE A 31 -13.13 -4.23 11.42
CA ILE A 31 -13.12 -3.49 10.15
C ILE A 31 -13.20 -4.42 8.95
N GLU A 32 -12.47 -5.55 8.98
CA GLU A 32 -12.60 -6.59 7.95
C GLU A 32 -14.05 -7.06 7.82
N ARG A 33 -14.70 -7.33 8.97
CA ARG A 33 -16.11 -7.73 9.02
C ARG A 33 -17.04 -6.61 8.55
N GLU A 34 -16.84 -5.39 9.00
CA GLU A 34 -17.65 -4.23 8.59
C GLU A 34 -17.55 -3.96 7.09
N ASN A 35 -16.34 -4.10 6.53
CA ASN A 35 -16.12 -3.93 5.09
C ASN A 35 -16.92 -4.94 4.28
N LEU A 36 -16.83 -6.23 4.62
CA LEU A 36 -17.52 -7.29 3.88
C LEU A 36 -19.04 -7.33 4.12
N GLN A 37 -19.49 -7.08 5.34
CA GLN A 37 -20.90 -7.28 5.71
C GLN A 37 -21.76 -6.03 5.51
N ARG A 38 -21.15 -4.84 5.51
CA ARG A 38 -21.89 -3.57 5.46
C ARG A 38 -21.40 -2.65 4.34
N VAL A 39 -20.14 -2.25 4.36
CA VAL A 39 -19.64 -1.20 3.45
C VAL A 39 -19.72 -1.63 1.99
N ILE A 40 -19.18 -2.80 1.64
CA ILE A 40 -19.19 -3.28 0.25
C ILE A 40 -20.63 -3.51 -0.25
N PRO A 41 -21.52 -4.20 0.50
CA PRO A 41 -22.91 -4.35 0.10
C PRO A 41 -23.69 -3.04 -0.06
N GLU A 42 -23.50 -2.07 0.84
CA GLU A 42 -24.23 -0.79 0.80
C GLU A 42 -23.70 0.16 -0.28
N VAL A 43 -22.38 0.22 -0.48
CA VAL A 43 -21.74 1.14 -1.41
C VAL A 43 -21.73 0.60 -2.84
N GLN A 44 -21.71 -0.73 -3.01
CA GLN A 44 -21.57 -1.40 -4.30
C GLN A 44 -20.41 -0.83 -5.14
N PRO A 45 -19.17 -0.81 -4.60
CA PRO A 45 -18.06 -0.14 -5.26
C PRO A 45 -17.66 -0.88 -6.55
N ALA A 46 -17.53 -0.14 -7.67
CA ALA A 46 -16.94 -0.69 -8.90
C ALA A 46 -15.43 -0.97 -8.76
N LEU A 47 -14.76 -0.25 -7.84
CA LEU A 47 -13.34 -0.39 -7.55
C LEU A 47 -13.11 -0.43 -6.04
N ILE A 48 -12.36 -1.44 -5.59
CA ILE A 48 -11.76 -1.49 -4.27
C ILE A 48 -10.26 -1.20 -4.43
N VAL A 49 -9.73 -0.26 -3.65
CA VAL A 49 -8.29 0.03 -3.63
C VAL A 49 -7.72 -0.46 -2.31
N VAL A 50 -6.70 -1.31 -2.39
CA VAL A 50 -5.90 -1.76 -1.25
C VAL A 50 -4.47 -1.26 -1.39
N THR A 51 -3.83 -0.92 -0.28
CA THR A 51 -2.43 -0.49 -0.27
C THR A 51 -1.61 -1.48 0.51
N SER A 52 -0.55 -1.97 -0.10
CA SER A 52 0.33 -2.95 0.51
C SER A 52 1.48 -2.31 1.24
N ARG A 53 2.03 -3.07 2.17
CA ARG A 53 3.27 -2.75 2.86
C ARG A 53 4.26 -3.86 2.54
N THR A 54 5.55 -3.55 2.47
CA THR A 54 6.56 -4.59 2.27
C THR A 54 6.46 -5.62 3.40
N PHE A 55 6.36 -6.91 3.05
CA PHE A 55 6.32 -8.00 4.04
C PHE A 55 7.71 -8.55 4.37
N ASP A 56 8.73 -8.08 3.66
CA ASP A 56 10.12 -8.53 3.79
C ASP A 56 10.98 -7.58 4.65
N SER A 57 10.45 -6.43 5.10
CA SER A 57 11.12 -5.54 6.05
C SER A 57 11.00 -6.04 7.49
N LYS A 58 11.58 -5.31 8.46
CA LYS A 58 11.42 -5.58 9.91
C LYS A 58 9.94 -5.60 10.36
N PHE A 59 9.00 -5.24 9.49
CA PHE A 59 7.56 -5.14 9.71
C PHE A 59 6.77 -6.26 9.02
N ARG A 60 7.32 -7.47 9.01
CA ARG A 60 6.71 -8.69 8.43
C ARG A 60 5.24 -8.82 8.81
N VAL A 61 4.41 -9.34 7.92
CA VAL A 61 3.03 -9.73 8.26
C VAL A 61 3.01 -11.20 8.66
N GLU A 62 2.12 -11.58 9.57
CA GLU A 62 1.95 -12.97 10.03
C GLU A 62 0.47 -13.39 9.98
N THR A 63 0.20 -14.70 9.92
CA THR A 63 -1.16 -15.32 9.94
C THR A 63 -1.82 -15.46 11.32
N LEU A 64 -3.01 -14.88 11.55
CA LEU A 64 -3.69 -14.82 12.86
C LEU A 64 -3.69 -16.15 13.61
N GLY A 65 -3.16 -16.15 14.83
CA GLY A 65 -3.04 -17.34 15.68
C GLY A 65 -1.76 -18.16 15.49
N SER A 66 -0.92 -17.88 14.48
CA SER A 66 0.39 -18.51 14.30
C SER A 66 1.52 -17.49 14.22
N HIS A 67 2.71 -17.87 14.72
CA HIS A 67 3.94 -17.12 14.49
C HIS A 67 4.53 -17.59 13.16
N GLY A 68 4.22 -16.90 12.06
CA GLY A 68 4.78 -17.26 10.76
C GLY A 68 4.01 -16.78 9.54
N LEU A 69 4.62 -17.07 8.38
CA LEU A 69 4.11 -16.76 7.04
C LEU A 69 3.27 -17.90 6.44
N GLU A 70 2.97 -18.93 7.23
CA GLU A 70 2.17 -20.08 6.81
C GLU A 70 0.79 -19.57 6.38
N ASN A 71 0.52 -19.62 5.07
CA ASN A 71 -0.72 -19.21 4.41
C ASN A 71 -0.89 -17.71 4.08
N VAL A 72 0.14 -16.86 4.18
CA VAL A 72 0.01 -15.42 3.83
C VAL A 72 -0.52 -15.22 2.41
N ASN A 73 0.09 -15.91 1.43
CA ASN A 73 -0.32 -15.81 0.03
C ASN A 73 -1.73 -16.36 -0.19
N GLN A 74 -2.10 -17.44 0.50
CA GLN A 74 -3.44 -18.01 0.40
C GLN A 74 -4.50 -17.05 0.96
N LEU A 75 -4.27 -16.47 2.15
CA LEU A 75 -5.19 -15.52 2.77
C LEU A 75 -5.33 -14.24 1.95
N ALA A 76 -4.25 -13.76 1.35
CA ALA A 76 -4.28 -12.65 0.40
C ALA A 76 -5.11 -13.00 -0.84
N SER A 77 -4.86 -14.17 -1.45
CA SER A 77 -5.64 -14.67 -2.59
C SER A 77 -7.14 -14.79 -2.26
N ASP A 78 -7.49 -15.45 -1.16
CA ASP A 78 -8.89 -15.63 -0.72
C ASP A 78 -9.57 -14.28 -0.43
N THR A 79 -8.81 -13.30 0.05
CA THR A 79 -9.34 -11.95 0.29
C THR A 79 -9.60 -11.21 -1.01
N LEU A 80 -8.72 -11.34 -2.01
CA LEU A 80 -8.96 -10.79 -3.35
C LEU A 80 -10.23 -11.39 -3.95
N ASP A 81 -10.44 -12.71 -3.85
CA ASP A 81 -11.64 -13.35 -4.38
C ASP A 81 -12.93 -12.79 -3.73
N LYS A 82 -12.90 -12.48 -2.41
CA LYS A 82 -14.02 -11.83 -1.71
C LYS A 82 -14.25 -10.38 -2.17
N TYR A 83 -13.19 -9.61 -2.32
CA TYR A 83 -13.30 -8.21 -2.77
C TYR A 83 -13.74 -8.11 -4.22
N ALA A 84 -13.24 -9.00 -5.08
CA ALA A 84 -13.51 -9.03 -6.50
C ALA A 84 -14.82 -9.77 -6.87
N ALA A 85 -15.52 -10.33 -5.89
CA ALA A 85 -16.85 -10.92 -6.08
C ALA A 85 -17.83 -9.92 -6.75
N ASP A 86 -18.91 -10.42 -7.32
CA ASP A 86 -19.92 -9.64 -8.07
C ASP A 86 -19.32 -8.72 -9.17
N GLY A 87 -18.19 -9.13 -9.77
CA GLY A 87 -17.57 -8.42 -10.90
C GLY A 87 -16.82 -7.14 -10.52
N ARG A 88 -16.52 -6.93 -9.24
CA ARG A 88 -15.77 -5.75 -8.78
C ARG A 88 -14.31 -5.83 -9.18
N ASN A 89 -13.71 -4.67 -9.46
CA ASN A 89 -12.28 -4.56 -9.66
C ASN A 89 -11.55 -4.31 -8.34
N VAL A 90 -10.34 -4.85 -8.22
CA VAL A 90 -9.43 -4.59 -7.10
C VAL A 90 -8.12 -4.01 -7.62
N LEU A 91 -7.78 -2.79 -7.23
CA LEU A 91 -6.47 -2.20 -7.45
C LEU A 91 -5.60 -2.40 -6.21
N ILE A 92 -4.47 -3.06 -6.39
CA ILE A 92 -3.42 -3.21 -5.38
C ILE A 92 -2.35 -2.15 -5.64
N VAL A 93 -2.24 -1.17 -4.76
CA VAL A 93 -1.10 -0.24 -4.76
C VAL A 93 0.06 -0.94 -4.04
N GLU A 94 1.11 -1.24 -4.80
CA GLU A 94 2.31 -1.90 -4.28
C GLU A 94 2.97 -1.06 -3.18
N PRO A 95 3.79 -1.67 -2.29
CA PRO A 95 4.51 -0.94 -1.27
C PRO A 95 5.38 0.19 -1.85
N ILE A 96 5.48 1.30 -1.12
CA ILE A 96 6.44 2.37 -1.46
C ILE A 96 7.84 2.01 -0.92
N PRO A 97 8.91 2.62 -1.46
CA PRO A 97 10.25 2.42 -0.95
C PRO A 97 10.38 2.87 0.52
N GLU A 98 11.17 2.15 1.31
CA GLU A 98 11.43 2.49 2.72
C GLU A 98 12.80 3.17 2.86
N THR A 99 12.94 4.06 3.84
CA THR A 99 14.16 4.88 4.01
C THR A 99 15.27 4.18 4.81
N ASN A 100 15.11 2.89 5.14
CA ASN A 100 16.07 2.10 5.93
C ASN A 100 16.46 2.77 7.27
N ASP A 101 15.47 3.10 8.10
CA ASP A 101 15.61 3.75 9.42
C ASP A 101 16.08 5.23 9.39
N PHE A 102 16.35 5.81 8.21
CA PHE A 102 16.68 7.24 8.06
C PHE A 102 15.42 8.12 8.06
N ASP A 103 15.30 9.05 9.01
CA ASP A 103 14.18 10.01 9.03
C ASP A 103 14.44 11.21 8.10
N SER A 104 14.10 11.03 6.82
CA SER A 104 14.22 12.08 5.80
C SER A 104 13.42 13.34 6.16
N ARG A 105 12.29 13.20 6.86
CA ARG A 105 11.48 14.34 7.29
C ARG A 105 12.23 15.19 8.30
N VAL A 106 12.76 14.57 9.36
CA VAL A 106 13.53 15.29 10.39
C VAL A 106 14.73 16.00 9.76
N CYS A 107 15.48 15.31 8.90
CA CYS A 107 16.60 15.92 8.17
C CYS A 107 16.18 17.19 7.40
N VAL A 108 15.06 17.14 6.66
CA VAL A 108 14.57 18.29 5.88
C VAL A 108 14.14 19.45 6.76
N LEU A 109 13.55 19.17 7.91
CA LEU A 109 13.08 20.18 8.86
C LEU A 109 14.24 20.86 9.59
N ASP A 110 15.33 20.13 9.84
CA ASP A 110 16.54 20.65 10.48
C ASP A 110 17.44 21.44 9.50
N ALA A 111 17.31 21.19 8.19
CA ALA A 111 18.04 21.90 7.15
C ALA A 111 17.62 23.37 7.03
N SER A 112 18.61 24.28 7.08
CA SER A 112 18.41 25.73 7.04
C SER A 112 18.31 26.27 5.61
N THR A 113 18.85 25.55 4.63
CA THR A 113 18.90 25.97 3.23
C THR A 113 18.31 24.92 2.28
N ALA A 114 17.94 25.37 1.08
CA ALA A 114 17.49 24.46 0.02
C ALA A 114 18.59 23.46 -0.39
N ALA A 115 19.87 23.86 -0.35
CA ALA A 115 21.00 22.99 -0.67
C ALA A 115 21.19 21.89 0.38
N GLU A 116 21.07 22.24 1.67
CA GLU A 116 21.13 21.25 2.76
C GLU A 116 19.97 20.26 2.69
N ARG A 117 18.77 20.71 2.32
CA ARG A 117 17.62 19.80 2.14
C ARG A 117 17.89 18.72 1.11
N GLN A 118 18.68 18.99 0.05
CA GLN A 118 19.03 17.98 -0.95
C GLN A 118 19.94 16.89 -0.40
N LEU A 119 20.68 17.15 0.69
CA LEU A 119 21.51 16.14 1.38
C LEU A 119 20.66 15.13 2.17
N CYS A 120 19.36 15.39 2.35
CA CYS A 120 18.41 14.46 2.97
C CYS A 120 17.85 13.42 2.00
N ALA A 121 18.45 13.28 0.80
CA ALA A 121 18.18 12.18 -0.10
C ALA A 121 18.75 10.87 0.46
N PHE A 122 18.17 9.73 0.09
CA PHE A 122 18.62 8.41 0.53
C PHE A 122 18.51 7.39 -0.59
N GLU A 123 19.24 6.29 -0.45
CA GLU A 123 19.23 5.19 -1.41
C GLU A 123 18.17 4.15 -1.05
N ILE A 124 17.52 3.58 -2.07
CA ILE A 124 16.55 2.50 -1.94
C ILE A 124 16.99 1.25 -2.69
N SER A 125 16.46 0.10 -2.26
CA SER A 125 16.49 -1.11 -3.07
C SER A 125 15.55 -0.95 -4.26
N MET A 126 16.00 -1.39 -5.44
CA MET A 126 15.18 -1.49 -6.65
C MET A 126 14.63 -2.91 -6.88
N GLU A 127 15.05 -3.86 -6.06
CA GLU A 127 14.60 -5.24 -6.17
C GLU A 127 13.19 -5.38 -5.59
N PRO A 128 12.24 -6.00 -6.32
CA PRO A 128 10.92 -6.26 -5.79
C PRO A 128 10.97 -7.23 -4.63
N THR A 129 10.14 -7.00 -3.63
CA THR A 129 9.89 -7.91 -2.53
C THR A 129 9.18 -9.17 -3.01
N LYS A 130 9.27 -10.25 -2.23
CA LYS A 130 8.52 -11.48 -2.48
C LYS A 130 7.01 -11.23 -2.51
N PHE A 131 6.54 -10.27 -1.72
CA PHE A 131 5.12 -9.93 -1.72
C PHE A 131 4.70 -9.16 -2.96
N GLU A 132 5.50 -8.19 -3.44
CA GLU A 132 5.24 -7.55 -4.75
C GLU A 132 5.21 -8.58 -5.89
N LEU A 133 6.13 -9.54 -5.89
CA LEU A 133 6.13 -10.61 -6.89
C LEU A 133 4.87 -11.47 -6.83
N PHE A 134 4.38 -11.78 -5.62
CA PHE A 134 3.10 -12.47 -5.43
C PHE A 134 1.91 -11.62 -5.92
N GLU A 135 1.87 -10.33 -5.60
CA GLU A 135 0.78 -9.44 -6.03
C GLU A 135 0.71 -9.33 -7.55
N ARG A 136 1.87 -9.19 -8.21
CA ARG A 136 1.98 -9.17 -9.67
C ARG A 136 1.56 -10.50 -10.30
N GLU A 137 1.80 -11.62 -9.62
CA GLU A 137 1.27 -12.92 -10.04
C GLU A 137 -0.26 -12.96 -9.96
N MET A 138 -0.86 -12.37 -8.92
CA MET A 138 -2.33 -12.32 -8.77
C MET A 138 -3.00 -11.46 -9.85
N ASP A 139 -2.40 -10.33 -10.22
CA ASP A 139 -2.80 -9.51 -11.38
C ASP A 139 -2.76 -10.33 -12.67
N ALA A 140 -1.63 -10.97 -12.96
CA ALA A 140 -1.48 -11.79 -14.18
C ALA A 140 -2.49 -12.96 -14.29
N GLN A 141 -3.05 -13.42 -13.17
CA GLN A 141 -4.01 -14.53 -13.11
C GLN A 141 -5.48 -14.08 -13.11
N ARG A 142 -5.78 -12.79 -12.88
CA ARG A 142 -7.16 -12.30 -12.67
C ARG A 142 -7.43 -11.02 -13.44
N ASN A 143 -8.39 -11.06 -14.36
CA ASN A 143 -8.75 -9.89 -15.17
C ASN A 143 -9.33 -8.70 -14.37
N ASN A 144 -9.80 -8.94 -13.14
CA ASN A 144 -10.37 -7.92 -12.25
C ASN A 144 -9.44 -7.54 -11.09
N VAL A 145 -8.16 -7.91 -11.15
CA VAL A 145 -7.13 -7.46 -10.22
C VAL A 145 -6.03 -6.77 -11.02
N LEU A 146 -5.53 -5.65 -10.52
CA LEU A 146 -4.44 -4.89 -11.14
C LEU A 146 -3.46 -4.46 -10.04
N THR A 147 -2.16 -4.59 -10.26
CA THR A 147 -1.16 -3.95 -9.40
C THR A 147 -0.71 -2.60 -9.96
N LEU A 148 -0.34 -1.70 -9.06
CA LEU A 148 0.23 -0.41 -9.38
C LEU A 148 1.50 -0.18 -8.54
N ASN A 149 2.65 -0.26 -9.21
CA ASN A 149 3.91 0.24 -8.68
C ASN A 149 3.96 1.78 -8.81
N ILE A 150 4.11 2.47 -7.68
CA ILE A 150 4.24 3.95 -7.65
C ILE A 150 5.66 4.42 -7.31
N ASP A 151 6.67 3.56 -7.36
CA ASP A 151 8.05 3.90 -6.97
C ASP A 151 8.59 5.02 -7.83
N SER A 152 8.40 4.97 -9.14
CA SER A 152 8.80 6.04 -10.06
C SER A 152 8.02 7.35 -9.86
N TRP A 153 6.93 7.32 -9.09
CA TRP A 153 6.14 8.50 -8.74
C TRP A 153 6.63 9.12 -7.44
N VAL A 154 7.09 8.29 -6.51
CA VAL A 154 7.58 8.70 -5.19
C VAL A 154 9.07 9.02 -5.21
N CYS A 155 9.83 8.30 -6.04
CA CYS A 155 11.28 8.34 -6.17
C CYS A 155 11.69 8.41 -7.66
N PRO A 156 11.46 9.54 -8.36
CA PRO A 156 11.71 9.61 -9.81
C PRO A 156 13.19 9.47 -10.21
N ARG A 157 14.13 9.74 -9.29
CA ARG A 157 15.58 9.62 -9.50
C ARG A 157 16.17 8.34 -8.90
N ALA A 158 15.33 7.32 -8.70
CA ALA A 158 15.75 6.03 -8.16
C ALA A 158 17.05 5.52 -8.83
N PRO A 159 18.00 4.94 -8.06
CA PRO A 159 17.84 4.49 -6.67
C PRO A 159 17.98 5.59 -5.61
N ILE A 160 18.18 6.85 -6.00
CA ILE A 160 18.25 7.99 -5.06
C ILE A 160 16.86 8.63 -4.93
N CYS A 161 16.29 8.58 -3.73
CA CYS A 161 15.01 9.22 -3.45
C CYS A 161 15.19 10.62 -2.89
N ASP A 162 14.53 11.56 -3.55
CA ASP A 162 14.51 12.94 -3.12
C ASP A 162 13.69 13.12 -1.83
N PRO A 163 14.15 13.99 -0.92
CA PRO A 163 13.42 14.30 0.31
C PRO A 163 12.19 15.19 0.04
N THR A 164 12.20 15.90 -1.09
CA THR A 164 11.14 16.82 -1.53
C THR A 164 10.82 16.62 -3.00
N GLY A 165 9.55 16.67 -3.37
CA GLY A 165 9.07 16.58 -4.75
C GLY A 165 7.77 17.35 -4.91
N ASN A 166 7.51 17.92 -6.08
CA ASN A 166 6.30 18.71 -6.36
C ASN A 166 6.02 19.82 -5.31
N GLY A 167 7.07 20.43 -4.76
CA GLY A 167 6.96 21.47 -3.74
C GLY A 167 6.59 20.98 -2.33
N ALA A 168 6.58 19.67 -2.08
CA ALA A 168 6.26 19.08 -0.77
C ALA A 168 7.37 18.14 -0.27
N ILE A 169 7.45 17.97 1.05
CA ILE A 169 8.24 16.89 1.68
C ILE A 169 7.60 15.55 1.26
N VAL A 170 8.39 14.59 0.78
CA VAL A 170 7.88 13.30 0.28
C VAL A 170 7.54 12.35 1.41
N TRP A 171 8.32 12.35 2.49
CA TRP A 171 8.27 11.36 3.57
C TRP A 171 7.70 11.93 4.88
N SER A 172 6.85 11.16 5.57
CA SER A 172 6.41 11.47 6.94
C SER A 172 7.39 10.91 7.98
N ASP A 173 7.90 9.72 7.70
CA ASP A 173 8.84 8.95 8.51
C ASP A 173 9.47 7.89 7.58
N GLY A 174 10.12 6.87 8.16
CA GLY A 174 10.88 5.90 7.38
C GLY A 174 10.08 4.95 6.49
N ASN A 175 8.74 4.94 6.58
CA ASN A 175 7.91 4.01 5.82
C ASN A 175 6.53 4.57 5.43
N HIS A 176 6.27 5.86 5.64
CA HIS A 176 5.04 6.52 5.25
C HIS A 176 5.32 7.74 4.38
N MET A 177 4.51 7.89 3.34
CA MET A 177 4.46 9.10 2.53
C MET A 177 3.86 10.27 3.34
N ALA A 178 4.36 11.48 3.12
CA ALA A 178 3.77 12.69 3.64
C ALA A 178 2.38 12.93 3.02
N PRO A 179 1.34 13.23 3.82
CA PRO A 179 0.01 13.53 3.29
C PRO A 179 0.00 14.68 2.28
N GLY A 180 0.91 15.65 2.45
CA GLY A 180 1.10 16.76 1.50
C GLY A 180 1.52 16.27 0.12
N TYR A 181 2.50 15.37 0.06
CA TYR A 181 2.98 14.80 -1.19
C TYR A 181 1.98 13.82 -1.80
N ALA A 182 1.34 12.97 -1.00
CA ALA A 182 0.32 12.02 -1.45
C ALA A 182 -0.81 12.71 -2.23
N ARG A 183 -1.23 13.90 -1.80
CA ARG A 183 -2.23 14.70 -2.52
C ARG A 183 -1.78 15.10 -3.93
N THR A 184 -0.48 15.29 -4.15
CA THR A 184 0.05 15.64 -5.48
C THR A 184 -0.05 14.48 -6.48
N LEU A 185 -0.20 13.25 -6.00
CA LEU A 185 -0.27 12.04 -6.84
C LEU A 185 -1.68 11.73 -7.33
N GLY A 186 -2.71 12.41 -6.83
CA GLY A 186 -4.11 12.10 -7.13
C GLY A 186 -4.44 12.15 -8.62
N GLN A 187 -3.95 13.17 -9.34
CA GLN A 187 -4.17 13.26 -10.79
C GLN A 187 -3.46 12.12 -11.54
N ARG A 188 -2.24 11.76 -11.11
CA ARG A 188 -1.46 10.68 -11.73
C ARG A 188 -2.13 9.31 -11.56
N LEU A 189 -2.74 9.06 -10.40
CA LEU A 189 -3.57 7.87 -10.17
C LEU A 189 -4.82 7.87 -11.06
N ALA A 190 -5.50 9.01 -11.20
CA ALA A 190 -6.66 9.12 -12.08
C ALA A 190 -6.30 8.89 -13.55
N ASP A 191 -5.16 9.40 -14.01
CA ASP A 191 -4.67 9.21 -15.37
C ASP A 191 -4.26 7.75 -15.63
N PHE A 192 -3.63 7.10 -14.65
CA PHE A 192 -3.33 5.67 -14.70
C PHE A 192 -4.60 4.84 -14.89
N LEU A 193 -5.61 5.06 -14.05
CA LEU A 193 -6.88 4.31 -14.12
C LEU A 193 -7.61 4.48 -15.46
N LYS A 194 -7.52 5.67 -16.07
CA LYS A 194 -8.06 5.92 -17.42
C LYS A 194 -7.26 5.20 -18.50
N ALA A 195 -5.93 5.28 -18.43
CA ALA A 195 -5.06 4.69 -19.44
C ALA A 195 -5.15 3.16 -19.49
N THR A 196 -5.38 2.51 -18.35
CA THR A 196 -5.54 1.05 -18.28
C THR A 196 -6.93 0.56 -18.64
N GLN A 197 -7.92 1.45 -18.79
CA GLN A 197 -9.33 1.11 -18.98
C GLN A 197 -9.85 0.14 -17.90
N PHE A 198 -9.19 0.09 -16.74
CA PHE A 198 -9.44 -0.95 -15.75
C PHE A 198 -10.88 -0.90 -15.23
N LEU A 199 -11.45 0.31 -15.14
CA LEU A 199 -12.83 0.53 -14.72
C LEU A 199 -13.89 0.24 -15.80
N GLU A 200 -13.48 0.04 -17.06
CA GLU A 200 -14.39 -0.19 -18.19
C GLU A 200 -14.50 -1.69 -18.54
N ALA A 201 -13.57 -2.53 -18.06
CA ALA A 201 -13.49 -3.95 -18.37
C ALA A 201 -14.54 -4.83 -17.63
N SER A 202 -15.21 -4.30 -16.60
CA SER A 202 -16.12 -5.06 -15.71
C SER A 202 -17.56 -5.23 -16.25
N GLY A 203 -17.79 -4.91 -17.53
CA GLY A 203 -19.11 -4.83 -18.14
C GLY A 203 -19.39 -5.81 -19.28
N GLN A 204 -18.58 -6.86 -19.47
CA GLN A 204 -18.81 -7.90 -20.48
C GLN A 204 -19.03 -9.28 -19.86
#